data_AF-D6RNZ2-F1
#
_entry.id   AF-D6RNZ2-F1
#
_cell.length_a   1.000
_cell.length_b   1.000
_cell.length_c   1.000
_cell.angle_alpha   90.00
_cell.angle_beta   90.00
_cell.angle_gamma   90.00
#
_symmetry.space_group_name_H-M   'P 1'
#
loop_
_entity.id
_entity.type
_entity.pdbx_description
1 polymer ?
#
loop_
_entity_poly.entity_id
_entity_poly.type
_entity_poly.pdbx_seq_one_letter_code
_entity_poly.pdbx_strand_id
1 'polypeptide(L)'
;MQVSGSSNATTTKLQAELEIWDTPGQDDWNQSWPQAFRNAHCVVICFSVGWEVSLECVEEKLIGRVLIIHTCHSQWIGTINHFGLTDIPILLVGCQRDLRSNQNEREAMKNSGERFVRPEQATGVAQRINAMSYLECSAKTWEGVREVLDEIALTVWVGASREKARAAKEEDRDGVVRSRVRRWSEGAKKLFKG
;
A
#
# COMPACT_ATOMS: atom_id res chain seq x y z
N MET A 1 19.80 -40.15 21.26
CA MET A 1 19.23 -38.90 21.81
C MET A 1 18.22 -38.40 20.78
N GLN A 2 16.94 -38.76 20.95
CA GLN A 2 15.86 -38.28 20.08
C GLN A 2 15.51 -36.85 20.48
N VAL A 3 15.52 -35.92 19.53
CA VAL A 3 14.89 -34.61 19.69
C VAL A 3 13.57 -34.67 18.92
N SER A 4 12.48 -34.95 19.64
CA SER A 4 11.12 -34.79 19.11
C SER A 4 10.73 -33.32 19.26
N GLY A 5 10.87 -32.55 18.18
CA GLY A 5 10.33 -31.20 18.09
C GLY A 5 8.91 -31.25 17.55
N SER A 6 7.91 -31.05 18.42
CA SER A 6 6.54 -30.75 18.00
C SER A 6 6.44 -29.25 17.73
N SER A 7 6.60 -28.84 16.47
CA SER A 7 6.28 -27.47 16.06
C SER A 7 4.79 -27.39 15.71
N ASN A 8 3.99 -26.82 16.61
CA ASN A 8 2.63 -26.37 16.29
C ASN A 8 2.74 -25.12 15.42
N ALA A 9 2.99 -25.28 14.12
CA ALA A 9 2.82 -24.22 13.15
C ALA A 9 1.32 -24.14 12.81
N THR A 10 0.59 -23.24 13.47
CA THR A 10 -0.76 -22.90 13.07
C THR A 10 -0.66 -22.09 11.77
N THR A 11 -0.59 -22.77 10.62
CA THR A 11 -0.62 -22.12 9.31
C THR A 11 -2.01 -21.52 9.10
N THR A 12 -2.21 -20.26 9.47
CA THR A 12 -3.43 -19.52 9.16
C THR A 12 -3.53 -19.40 7.64
N LYS A 13 -4.46 -20.15 7.05
CA LYS A 13 -4.75 -20.07 5.62
C LYS A 13 -5.58 -18.81 5.35
N LEU A 14 -4.96 -17.77 4.79
CA LEU A 14 -5.67 -16.59 4.30
C LEU A 14 -6.34 -16.94 2.97
N GLN A 15 -7.65 -16.71 2.87
CA GLN A 15 -8.37 -16.72 1.59
C GLN A 15 -8.82 -15.28 1.32
N ALA A 16 -8.51 -14.78 0.13
CA ALA A 16 -8.86 -13.44 -0.30
C ALA A 16 -9.53 -13.52 -1.68
N GLU A 17 -10.55 -12.69 -1.87
CA GLU A 17 -11.15 -12.41 -3.16
C GLU A 17 -10.66 -11.02 -3.58
N LEU A 18 -10.11 -10.92 -4.79
CA LEU A 18 -9.52 -9.68 -5.31
C LEU A 18 -10.39 -9.14 -6.43
N GLU A 19 -10.88 -7.92 -6.26
CA GLU A 19 -11.48 -7.15 -7.34
C GLU A 19 -10.43 -6.18 -7.88
N ILE A 20 -10.13 -6.29 -9.18
CA ILE A 20 -9.08 -5.52 -9.83
C ILE A 20 -9.74 -4.50 -10.76
N TRP A 21 -9.39 -3.23 -10.54
CA TRP A 21 -9.84 -2.10 -11.34
C TRP A 21 -8.66 -1.59 -12.17
N ASP A 22 -8.70 -1.80 -13.48
CA ASP A 22 -7.67 -1.29 -14.39
C ASP A 22 -7.95 0.17 -14.80
N THR A 23 -6.89 0.98 -14.91
CA THR A 23 -6.99 2.38 -15.28
C THR A 23 -6.08 2.68 -16.48
N PRO A 24 -6.54 3.40 -17.51
CA PRO A 24 -5.71 3.75 -18.65
C PRO A 24 -4.51 4.62 -18.23
N GLY A 25 -3.33 4.34 -18.78
CA GLY A 25 -2.06 5.03 -18.45
C GLY A 25 -1.78 6.33 -19.21
N GLN A 26 -2.68 6.77 -20.12
CA GLN A 26 -2.49 7.94 -20.97
C GLN A 26 -2.86 9.26 -20.29
N ASP A 27 -2.23 10.37 -20.71
CA ASP A 27 -2.19 11.74 -20.11
C ASP A 27 -3.53 12.43 -19.74
N ASP A 28 -4.68 11.77 -19.92
CA ASP A 28 -5.99 12.15 -19.39
C ASP A 28 -6.13 11.87 -17.86
N TRP A 29 -5.00 11.90 -17.14
CA TRP A 29 -4.80 11.61 -15.71
C TRP A 29 -5.58 12.52 -14.73
N ASN A 30 -6.44 13.42 -15.22
CA ASN A 30 -6.83 14.61 -14.45
C ASN A 30 -8.31 14.69 -14.01
N GLN A 31 -9.24 13.89 -14.55
CA GLN A 31 -10.66 14.04 -14.18
C GLN A 31 -11.29 12.88 -13.40
N SER A 32 -10.85 11.63 -13.60
CA SER A 32 -11.49 10.44 -12.99
C SER A 32 -10.71 9.81 -11.84
N TRP A 33 -9.43 10.15 -11.65
CA TRP A 33 -8.54 9.53 -10.67
C TRP A 33 -9.08 9.51 -9.22
N PRO A 34 -9.62 10.61 -8.67
CA PRO A 34 -10.17 10.59 -7.31
C PRO A 34 -11.32 9.59 -7.13
N GLN A 35 -12.04 9.25 -8.20
CA GLN A 35 -13.12 8.27 -8.17
C GLN A 35 -12.59 6.84 -8.27
N ALA A 36 -11.51 6.61 -9.02
CA ALA A 36 -10.89 5.29 -9.18
C ALA A 36 -10.34 4.71 -7.87
N PHE A 37 -9.89 5.56 -6.93
CA PHE A 37 -9.41 5.11 -5.62
C PHE A 37 -10.47 5.12 -4.52
N ARG A 38 -11.72 5.49 -4.84
CA ARG A 38 -12.81 5.41 -3.86
C ARG A 38 -13.02 3.94 -3.49
N ASN A 39 -12.88 3.62 -2.21
CA ASN A 39 -12.96 2.25 -1.67
C ASN A 39 -11.80 1.32 -2.08
N ALA A 40 -10.71 1.86 -2.64
CA ALA A 40 -9.53 1.04 -2.89
C ALA A 40 -8.86 0.64 -1.56
N HIS A 41 -8.59 -0.66 -1.39
CA HIS A 41 -7.91 -1.19 -0.22
C HIS A 41 -6.38 -1.25 -0.39
N CYS A 42 -5.91 -1.19 -1.63
CA CYS A 42 -4.51 -1.20 -2.02
C CYS A 42 -4.39 -0.53 -3.39
N VAL A 43 -3.30 0.19 -3.62
CA VAL A 43 -2.94 0.73 -4.93
C VAL A 43 -1.73 -0.02 -5.45
N VAL A 44 -1.83 -0.54 -6.68
CA VAL A 44 -0.73 -1.19 -7.37
C VAL A 44 -0.26 -0.27 -8.48
N ILE A 45 1.00 0.11 -8.44
CA ILE A 45 1.61 1.02 -9.40
C ILE A 45 2.57 0.23 -10.24
N CYS A 46 2.32 0.21 -11.55
CA CYS A 46 3.08 -0.60 -12.49
C CYS A 46 4.02 0.29 -13.32
N PHE A 47 5.22 -0.21 -13.58
CA PHE A 47 6.14 0.33 -14.59
C PHE A 47 6.75 -0.81 -15.41
N SER A 48 7.39 -0.52 -16.54
CA SER A 48 8.09 -1.53 -17.34
C SER A 48 9.57 -1.55 -16.99
N VAL A 49 10.13 -2.73 -16.72
CA VAL A 49 11.59 -2.86 -16.54
C VAL A 49 12.39 -2.59 -17.82
N GLY A 50 11.73 -2.67 -18.97
CA GLY A 50 12.29 -2.40 -20.29
C GLY A 50 12.22 -0.94 -20.71
N TRP A 51 11.54 -0.08 -19.95
CA TRP A 51 11.36 1.32 -20.31
C TRP A 51 11.58 2.23 -19.10
N GLU A 52 12.80 2.74 -18.97
CA GLU A 52 13.25 3.52 -17.79
C GLU A 52 12.38 4.74 -17.50
N VAL A 53 11.93 5.45 -18.56
CA VAL A 53 11.04 6.62 -18.45
C VAL A 53 9.73 6.30 -17.73
N SER A 54 9.25 5.04 -17.79
CA SER A 54 8.04 4.65 -17.04
C SER A 54 8.25 4.70 -15.52
N LEU A 55 9.45 4.39 -15.03
CA LEU A 55 9.79 4.48 -13.62
C LEU A 55 10.00 5.95 -13.19
N GLU A 56 10.61 6.77 -14.05
CA GLU A 56 10.76 8.21 -13.81
C GLU A 56 9.38 8.88 -13.72
N CYS A 57 8.45 8.52 -14.60
CA CYS A 57 7.07 9.00 -14.56
C CYS A 57 6.36 8.63 -13.25
N VAL A 58 6.59 7.42 -12.73
CA VAL A 58 6.11 7.00 -11.41
C VAL A 58 6.66 7.93 -10.33
N GLU A 59 7.98 8.15 -10.33
CA GLU A 59 8.64 9.03 -9.37
C GLU A 59 8.11 10.47 -9.42
N GLU A 60 8.09 11.09 -10.60
CA GLU A 60 7.68 12.48 -10.78
C GLU A 60 6.19 12.71 -10.50
N LYS A 61 5.31 11.88 -11.09
CA LYS A 61 3.85 12.05 -10.96
C LYS A 61 3.40 11.73 -9.53
N LEU A 62 4.00 10.75 -8.85
CA LEU A 62 3.55 10.34 -7.51
C LEU A 62 4.20 11.14 -6.40
N ILE A 63 5.46 11.55 -6.49
CA ILE A 63 6.04 12.45 -5.47
C ILE A 63 5.28 13.79 -5.46
N GLY A 64 4.78 14.25 -6.60
CA GLY A 64 3.91 15.42 -6.67
C GLY A 64 2.46 15.18 -6.20
N ARG A 65 1.87 14.00 -6.44
CA ARG A 65 0.41 13.75 -6.29
C ARG A 65 0.03 12.80 -5.16
N VAL A 66 0.85 11.82 -4.81
CA VAL A 66 0.71 11.04 -3.56
C VAL A 66 0.96 11.96 -2.37
N LEU A 67 1.82 12.98 -2.50
CA LEU A 67 1.89 14.08 -1.54
C LEU A 67 0.60 14.94 -1.56
N ILE A 68 -0.24 14.93 -2.59
CA ILE A 68 -1.56 15.58 -2.55
C ILE A 68 -2.61 14.66 -1.93
N ILE A 69 -2.50 13.33 -2.08
CA ILE A 69 -3.39 12.36 -1.40
C ILE A 69 -3.03 12.22 0.09
N HIS A 70 -1.74 12.28 0.45
CA HIS A 70 -1.23 12.18 1.83
C HIS A 70 -0.94 13.53 2.50
N THR A 71 -0.76 14.62 1.73
CA THR A 71 -0.41 15.98 2.21
C THR A 71 -1.31 17.08 1.60
N CYS A 72 -2.56 16.77 1.21
CA CYS A 72 -3.64 17.79 1.22
C CYS A 72 -4.01 18.19 2.67
N HIS A 73 -3.00 18.46 3.49
CA HIS A 73 -3.13 18.76 4.90
C HIS A 73 -3.36 20.25 5.18
N SER A 74 -3.33 21.17 4.19
CA SER A 74 -3.37 22.61 4.56
C SER A 74 -4.30 23.55 3.80
N GLN A 75 -5.01 23.15 2.74
CA GLN A 75 -6.00 24.06 2.12
C GLN A 75 -7.45 23.56 2.13
N TRP A 76 -7.70 22.28 2.43
CA TRP A 76 -9.03 21.66 2.29
C TRP A 76 -9.46 20.84 3.52
N ILE A 77 -9.07 21.29 4.72
CA ILE A 77 -9.33 20.63 6.02
C ILE A 77 -10.83 20.41 6.33
N GLY A 78 -11.76 21.05 5.62
CA GLY A 78 -13.19 20.92 5.89
C GLY A 78 -13.88 19.65 5.34
N THR A 79 -13.44 19.13 4.20
CA THR A 79 -14.32 18.24 3.38
C THR A 79 -13.77 16.83 3.17
N ILE A 80 -12.45 16.61 3.28
CA ILE A 80 -11.84 15.31 2.90
C ILE A 80 -11.73 14.32 4.07
N ASN A 81 -11.84 14.80 5.31
CA ASN A 81 -12.09 13.92 6.47
C ASN A 81 -13.43 13.14 6.36
N HIS A 82 -14.26 13.47 5.36
CA HIS A 82 -15.50 12.78 5.06
C HIS A 82 -15.31 11.54 4.15
N PHE A 83 -14.14 11.34 3.54
CA PHE A 83 -13.91 10.27 2.54
C PHE A 83 -12.88 9.19 2.94
N GLY A 84 -12.20 9.31 4.09
CA GLY A 84 -11.38 8.21 4.65
C GLY A 84 -10.16 7.78 3.82
N LEU A 85 -9.65 8.63 2.91
CA LEU A 85 -8.57 8.30 1.98
C LEU A 85 -7.14 8.39 2.58
N THR A 86 -7.02 8.63 3.89
CA THR A 86 -5.73 8.65 4.59
C THR A 86 -5.40 7.20 4.98
N ASP A 87 -4.35 6.61 4.39
CA ASP A 87 -3.77 5.27 4.71
C ASP A 87 -4.01 4.11 3.71
N ILE A 88 -4.27 4.37 2.42
CA ILE A 88 -4.30 3.29 1.42
C ILE A 88 -2.84 2.86 1.10
N PRO A 89 -2.46 1.59 1.31
CA PRO A 89 -1.11 1.11 1.04
C PRO A 89 -0.82 1.04 -0.46
N ILE A 90 0.43 1.33 -0.83
CA ILE A 90 0.92 1.34 -2.20
C ILE A 90 1.90 0.18 -2.40
N LEU A 91 1.79 -0.55 -3.51
CA LEU A 91 2.76 -1.53 -3.98
C LEU A 91 3.34 -1.06 -5.32
N LEU A 92 4.65 -1.12 -5.47
CA LEU A 92 5.33 -0.85 -6.74
C LEU A 92 5.63 -2.17 -7.45
N VAL A 93 5.23 -2.30 -8.71
CA VAL A 93 5.42 -3.52 -9.51
C VAL A 93 6.16 -3.22 -10.81
N GLY A 94 7.33 -3.85 -10.98
CA GLY A 94 8.08 -3.87 -12.23
C GLY A 94 7.57 -4.98 -13.15
N CYS A 95 6.86 -4.61 -14.21
CA CYS A 95 6.33 -5.52 -15.21
C CYS A 95 7.37 -5.87 -16.27
N GLN A 96 7.09 -6.95 -17.02
CA GLN A 96 7.90 -7.41 -18.15
C GLN A 96 9.32 -7.84 -17.75
N ARG A 97 9.46 -8.45 -16.56
CA ARG A 97 10.74 -8.93 -16.02
C ARG A 97 11.52 -9.82 -17.00
N ASP A 98 10.83 -10.57 -17.85
CA ASP A 98 11.41 -11.46 -18.85
C ASP A 98 12.32 -10.76 -19.86
N LEU A 99 12.11 -9.46 -20.12
CA LEU A 99 12.92 -8.69 -21.08
C LEU A 99 14.41 -8.68 -20.71
N ARG A 100 14.76 -8.67 -19.41
CA ARG A 100 16.17 -8.71 -18.97
C ARG A 100 16.88 -10.02 -19.31
N SER A 101 16.12 -11.11 -19.46
CA SER A 101 16.64 -12.44 -19.79
C SER A 101 16.63 -12.72 -21.30
N ASN A 102 15.83 -11.97 -22.06
CA ASN A 102 15.70 -12.15 -23.50
C ASN A 102 16.92 -11.59 -24.24
N GLN A 103 17.54 -12.39 -25.11
CA GLN A 103 18.74 -11.99 -25.85
C GLN A 103 18.44 -10.89 -26.87
N ASN A 104 17.34 -10.99 -27.62
CA ASN A 104 16.98 -10.02 -28.65
C ASN A 104 16.70 -8.64 -28.03
N GLU A 105 16.02 -8.61 -26.88
CA GLU A 105 15.75 -7.37 -26.14
C GLU A 105 17.03 -6.76 -25.61
N ARG A 106 17.97 -7.57 -25.11
CA ARG A 106 19.29 -7.09 -24.69
C ARG A 106 20.10 -6.51 -25.84
N GLU A 107 20.00 -7.08 -27.03
CA GLU A 107 20.64 -6.54 -28.24
C GLU A 107 19.97 -5.25 -28.70
N ALA A 108 18.64 -5.19 -28.70
CA ALA A 108 17.89 -3.98 -29.01
C ALA A 108 18.26 -2.83 -28.05
N MET A 109 18.30 -3.10 -26.75
CA MET A 109 18.69 -2.14 -25.71
C MET A 109 20.12 -1.61 -25.91
N LYS A 110 21.06 -2.48 -26.31
CA LYS A 110 22.43 -2.06 -26.66
C LYS A 110 22.46 -1.18 -27.91
N ASN A 111 21.66 -1.50 -28.92
CA ASN A 111 21.62 -0.77 -30.19
C ASN A 111 20.97 0.61 -30.04
N SER A 112 19.94 0.75 -29.19
CA SER A 112 19.31 2.04 -28.89
C SER A 112 20.11 2.88 -27.90
N GLY A 113 21.04 2.26 -27.15
CA GLY A 113 21.80 2.93 -26.08
C GLY A 113 21.02 3.09 -24.77
N GLU A 114 19.81 2.53 -24.70
CA GLU A 114 18.96 2.52 -23.51
C GLU A 114 19.42 1.44 -22.52
N ARG A 115 18.77 1.37 -21.35
CA ARG A 115 19.07 0.39 -20.30
C ARG A 115 17.79 -0.13 -19.66
N PHE A 116 17.84 -1.38 -19.23
CA PHE A 116 16.82 -1.91 -18.33
C PHE A 116 16.91 -1.23 -16.97
N VAL A 117 15.75 -0.93 -16.38
CA VAL A 117 15.65 -0.51 -14.99
C VAL A 117 16.27 -1.59 -14.12
N ARG A 118 17.09 -1.19 -13.15
CA ARG A 118 17.69 -2.11 -12.18
C ARG A 118 16.81 -2.28 -10.95
N PRO A 119 16.76 -3.46 -10.31
CA PRO A 119 15.99 -3.66 -9.08
C PRO A 119 16.33 -2.65 -7.98
N GLU A 120 17.60 -2.24 -7.86
CA GLU A 120 18.06 -1.28 -6.86
C GLU A 120 17.49 0.12 -7.12
N GLN A 121 17.40 0.52 -8.39
CA GLN A 121 16.82 1.80 -8.80
C GLN A 121 15.32 1.85 -8.46
N ALA A 122 14.58 0.80 -8.83
CA ALA A 122 13.16 0.69 -8.52
C ALA A 122 12.89 0.60 -7.01
N THR A 123 13.75 -0.09 -6.26
CA THR A 123 13.68 -0.11 -4.79
C THR A 123 13.86 1.28 -4.19
N GLY A 124 14.79 2.07 -4.74
CA GLY A 124 14.97 3.47 -4.34
C GLY A 124 13.73 4.33 -4.60
N VAL A 125 13.07 4.14 -5.74
CA VAL A 125 11.79 4.83 -6.06
C VAL A 125 10.69 4.39 -5.11
N ALA A 126 10.55 3.07 -4.85
CA ALA A 126 9.58 2.53 -3.91
C ALA A 126 9.69 3.18 -2.53
N GLN A 127 10.91 3.37 -2.03
CA GLN A 127 11.16 4.08 -0.78
C GLN A 127 10.72 5.55 -0.83
N ARG A 128 11.04 6.26 -1.92
CA ARG A 128 10.69 7.68 -2.08
C ARG A 128 9.19 7.92 -2.19
N ILE A 129 8.45 7.00 -2.79
CA ILE A 129 6.97 7.06 -2.87
C ILE A 129 6.28 6.42 -1.66
N ASN A 130 7.02 5.96 -0.66
CA ASN A 130 6.51 5.26 0.52
C ASN A 130 5.66 4.02 0.17
N ALA A 131 6.07 3.27 -0.85
CA ALA A 131 5.48 1.97 -1.16
C ALA A 131 5.84 0.96 -0.06
N MET A 132 4.88 0.09 0.27
CA MET A 132 5.05 -0.98 1.26
C MET A 132 6.08 -2.01 0.80
N SER A 133 6.02 -2.36 -0.49
CA SER A 133 6.89 -3.37 -1.11
C SER A 133 7.13 -3.03 -2.59
N TYR A 134 8.26 -3.52 -3.10
CA TYR A 134 8.59 -3.56 -4.52
C TYR A 134 8.66 -5.02 -4.98
N LEU A 135 7.96 -5.35 -6.07
CA LEU A 135 7.97 -6.68 -6.68
C LEU A 135 8.19 -6.56 -8.19
N GLU A 136 8.59 -7.66 -8.82
CA GLU A 136 8.69 -7.75 -10.28
C GLU A 136 7.97 -8.98 -10.79
N CYS A 137 7.30 -8.85 -11.92
CA CYS A 137 6.61 -9.96 -12.56
C CYS A 137 6.74 -9.93 -14.09
N SER A 138 6.45 -11.07 -14.69
CA SER A 138 6.18 -11.18 -16.12
C SER A 138 4.83 -11.85 -16.31
N ALA A 139 3.86 -11.09 -16.80
CA ALA A 139 2.58 -11.65 -17.23
C ALA A 139 2.74 -12.65 -18.38
N LYS A 140 3.82 -12.53 -19.17
CA LYS A 140 4.10 -13.41 -20.31
C LYS A 140 4.56 -14.80 -19.87
N THR A 141 5.46 -14.87 -18.88
CA THR A 141 6.01 -16.13 -18.37
C THR A 141 5.31 -16.63 -17.11
N TRP A 142 4.34 -15.86 -16.57
CA TRP A 142 3.69 -16.06 -15.27
C TRP A 142 4.61 -15.97 -14.05
N GLU A 143 5.90 -15.62 -14.24
CA GLU A 143 6.84 -15.46 -13.14
C GLU A 143 6.48 -14.23 -12.28
N GLY A 144 6.44 -14.38 -10.96
CA GLY A 144 6.22 -13.26 -10.02
C GLY A 144 4.75 -12.80 -9.92
N VAL A 145 3.86 -13.27 -10.80
CA VAL A 145 2.46 -12.81 -10.82
C VAL A 145 1.73 -13.25 -9.55
N ARG A 146 1.96 -14.49 -9.11
CA ARG A 146 1.32 -15.02 -7.89
C ARG A 146 1.82 -14.29 -6.65
N GLU A 147 3.11 -14.02 -6.58
CA GLU A 147 3.75 -13.29 -5.50
C GLU A 147 3.20 -11.87 -5.37
N VAL A 148 2.95 -11.19 -6.51
CA VAL A 148 2.27 -9.89 -6.51
C VAL A 148 0.86 -9.99 -5.93
N LEU A 149 0.07 -10.99 -6.33
CA LEU A 149 -1.30 -11.18 -5.83
C LEU A 149 -1.33 -11.53 -4.34
N ASP A 150 -0.42 -12.39 -3.89
CA ASP A 150 -0.30 -12.77 -2.48
C ASP A 150 0.14 -11.56 -1.63
N GLU A 151 1.06 -10.73 -2.13
CA GLU A 151 1.49 -9.51 -1.44
C GLU A 151 0.38 -8.46 -1.33
N ILE A 152 -0.46 -8.31 -2.36
CA ILE A 152 -1.67 -7.46 -2.30
C ILE A 152 -2.58 -7.93 -1.16
N ALA A 153 -2.90 -9.23 -1.13
CA ALA A 153 -3.78 -9.80 -0.11
C ALA A 153 -3.21 -9.62 1.30
N LEU A 154 -1.92 -9.86 1.49
CA LEU A 154 -1.22 -9.67 2.76
C LEU A 154 -1.22 -8.21 3.20
N THR A 155 -0.92 -7.29 2.28
CA THR A 155 -0.89 -5.84 2.55
C THR A 155 -2.24 -5.34 3.05
N VAL A 156 -3.32 -5.72 2.37
CA VAL A 156 -4.69 -5.37 2.77
C VAL A 156 -5.03 -5.99 4.14
N TRP A 157 -4.70 -7.27 4.35
CA TRP A 157 -4.99 -7.96 5.61
C TRP A 157 -4.26 -7.33 6.81
N VAL A 158 -2.98 -6.98 6.64
CA VAL A 158 -2.20 -6.29 7.68
C VAL A 158 -2.77 -4.92 7.97
N GLY A 159 -3.15 -4.15 6.93
CA GLY A 159 -3.80 -2.85 7.07
C GLY A 159 -5.08 -2.93 7.90
N ALA A 160 -6.00 -3.81 7.52
CA ALA A 160 -7.26 -4.01 8.25
C ALA A 160 -7.05 -4.47 9.69
N SER A 161 -6.04 -5.31 9.94
CA SER A 161 -5.70 -5.79 11.29
C SER A 161 -5.19 -4.66 12.19
N ARG A 162 -4.39 -3.74 11.64
CA ARG A 162 -3.90 -2.55 12.36
C ARG A 162 -5.02 -1.59 12.71
N GLU A 163 -5.95 -1.37 11.80
CA GLU A 163 -7.11 -0.49 12.01
C GLU A 163 -7.99 -1.01 13.15
N LYS A 164 -8.34 -2.31 13.14
CA LYS A 164 -9.08 -2.95 14.24
C LYS A 164 -8.38 -2.81 15.59
N ALA A 165 -7.06 -3.00 15.62
CA ALA A 165 -6.28 -2.83 16.84
C ALA A 165 -6.23 -1.37 17.33
N ARG A 166 -6.27 -0.39 16.42
CA ARG A 166 -6.30 1.04 16.75
C ARG A 166 -7.66 1.44 17.32
N ALA A 167 -8.75 1.00 16.70
CA ALA A 167 -10.12 1.23 17.17
C ALA A 167 -10.33 0.65 18.58
N ALA A 168 -9.89 -0.59 18.82
CA ALA A 168 -10.01 -1.24 20.13
C ALA A 168 -9.26 -0.48 21.27
N LYS A 169 -8.10 0.12 20.97
CA LYS A 169 -7.36 0.94 21.94
C LYS A 169 -8.05 2.28 22.23
N GLU A 170 -8.72 2.86 21.25
CA GLU A 170 -9.44 4.12 21.40
C GLU A 170 -10.71 3.92 22.24
N GLU A 171 -11.45 2.83 22.00
CA GLU A 171 -12.59 2.43 22.85
C GLU A 171 -12.19 2.17 24.31
N ASP A 172 -11.07 1.46 24.54
CA ASP A 172 -10.56 1.21 25.90
C ASP A 172 -10.19 2.52 26.61
N ARG A 173 -9.48 3.42 25.92
CA ARG A 173 -9.13 4.75 26.45
C ARG A 173 -10.36 5.57 26.81
N ASP A 174 -11.37 5.63 25.94
CA ASP A 174 -12.62 6.35 26.19
C ASP A 174 -13.42 5.74 27.35
N GLY A 175 -13.43 4.41 27.46
CA GLY A 175 -14.00 3.68 28.60
C GLY A 175 -13.33 4.08 29.92
N VAL A 176 -11.99 4.10 29.95
CA VAL A 176 -11.21 4.53 31.12
C VAL A 176 -11.54 5.98 31.50
N VAL A 177 -11.57 6.91 30.54
CA VAL A 177 -11.91 8.32 30.79
C VAL A 177 -13.33 8.47 31.36
N ARG A 178 -14.33 7.83 30.73
CA ARG A 178 -15.73 7.87 31.20
C ARG A 178 -15.88 7.32 32.63
N SER A 179 -15.17 6.25 32.97
CA SER A 179 -15.21 5.67 34.31
C SER A 179 -14.63 6.61 35.38
N ARG A 180 -13.55 7.34 35.05
CA ARG A 180 -12.89 8.29 35.96
C ARG A 180 -13.75 9.54 36.19
N VAL A 181 -14.40 10.05 35.15
CA VAL A 181 -15.37 11.17 35.24
C VAL A 181 -16.57 10.79 36.10
N ARG A 182 -17.15 9.59 35.92
CA ARG A 182 -18.24 9.08 36.77
C ARG A 182 -17.83 9.03 38.24
N ARG A 183 -16.66 8.44 38.55
CA ARG A 183 -16.15 8.33 39.92
C ARG A 183 -15.93 9.70 40.57
N TRP A 184 -15.39 10.67 39.82
CA TRP A 184 -15.23 12.04 40.32
C TRP A 184 -16.57 12.72 40.60
N SER A 185 -17.55 12.58 39.70
CA SER A 185 -18.91 13.12 39.88
C SER A 185 -19.63 12.53 41.10
N GLU A 186 -19.52 11.21 41.31
CA GLU A 186 -20.08 10.54 42.49
C GLU A 186 -19.38 10.96 43.79
N GLY A 187 -18.05 11.12 43.77
CA GLY A 187 -17.28 11.63 44.89
C GLY A 187 -17.64 13.07 45.25
N ALA A 188 -17.76 13.96 44.27
CA ALA A 188 -18.17 15.34 44.46
C ALA A 188 -19.58 15.44 45.07
N LYS A 189 -20.54 14.65 44.57
CA LYS A 189 -21.91 14.61 45.13
C LYS A 189 -21.98 14.17 46.59
N LYS A 190 -21.03 13.35 47.07
CA LYS A 190 -20.94 12.96 48.48
C LYS A 190 -20.37 14.07 49.36
N LEU A 191 -19.47 14.90 48.84
CA LEU A 191 -18.86 16.00 49.60
C LEU A 191 -19.80 17.19 49.84
N PHE A 192 -20.75 17.44 48.94
CA PHE A 192 -21.70 18.57 49.05
C PHE A 192 -23.03 18.24 49.75
N LYS A 193 -23.17 17.03 50.33
CA LYS A 193 -24.35 16.59 51.09
C LYS A 193 -24.11 16.48 52.60
N GLY A 194 -22.99 17.03 53.09
CA GLY A 194 -22.65 17.12 54.52
C GLY A 194 -22.89 18.53 55.05
#